data_AF-A0A176FVX3-F1
#
_entry.id   AF-A0A176FVX3-F1
#
_cell.length_a   1.000
_cell.length_b   1.000
_cell.length_c   1.000
_cell.angle_alpha   90.00
_cell.angle_beta   90.00
_cell.angle_gamma   90.00
#
_symmetry.space_group_name_H-M   'P 1'
#
loop_
_entity.id
_entity.type
_entity.pdbx_description
1 polymer ?
#
loop_
_entity_poly.entity_id
_entity_poly.type
_entity_poly.pdbx_seq_one_letter_code
_entity_poly.pdbx_strand_id
1 'polypeptide(L)'
;MPPDNDGKPAGHARDRRVFYFNAGFFRQRRTRRIMELAGYPLRLGKPSADDLIAVWGHSPYAGRGEKVAEATGAGLLRVEDIFLRSLFPGRSGEPPLGLAIDTQGVHFNPNTPTDLETLLATHPLDDTVLMDRARGAIARIHAAHLTKYTGFDVETPAPDPGYVLVIDQTKDDASVTHGNADANTFREMLYYAQEENPGARILVKTHPETQHAHRDGYFSGADENERVRLHSNPVSPWSLLDGAIAVYTVSSQLGFEAIFAGHRPRVFGQPFYAGWGLTDDRHPRPLPRRGRRLSKAQIFAATMILYPHWYDPYRDRLGTLEDALSALEAQTRAWREDRRGWAAYAMRLWKRKPLQRFFGRHEAVRFAADNLPAGPRPAMVWASKPEVAPEGAVRVEDGFLRSRGLGADLIPPLSLVCDDLGIYYDPAKESRLERLVAARAELRPDQQARAEALIRTLTRQQLSKYNLGEATPALPSGHL
;
A
#
# COMPACT_ATOMS: atom_id res chain seq x y z
N MET A 1 18.54 25.21 20.18
CA MET A 1 17.26 25.59 20.79
C MET A 1 16.19 25.47 19.72
N PRO A 2 15.18 24.60 19.88
CA PRO A 2 14.09 24.55 18.92
C PRO A 2 13.17 25.76 19.15
N PRO A 3 12.60 26.36 18.09
CA PRO A 3 11.62 27.42 18.26
C PRO A 3 10.30 26.86 18.79
N ASP A 4 9.79 27.49 19.84
CA ASP A 4 8.43 27.35 20.34
C ASP A 4 7.43 27.65 19.22
N ASN A 5 6.65 26.65 18.85
CA ASN A 5 5.46 26.83 18.03
C ASN A 5 4.24 26.77 18.95
N ASP A 6 4.04 27.85 19.69
CA ASP A 6 2.93 28.02 20.63
C ASP A 6 1.68 28.47 19.86
N GLY A 7 1.19 27.57 19.00
CA GLY A 7 -0.11 27.66 18.33
C GLY A 7 -1.09 26.71 19.00
N LYS A 8 -1.58 27.08 20.19
CA LYS A 8 -2.66 26.35 20.88
C LYS A 8 -3.88 26.23 19.94
N PRO A 9 -4.34 25.01 19.60
CA PRO A 9 -5.67 24.86 19.03
C PRO A 9 -6.70 25.12 20.13
N ALA A 10 -7.65 25.99 19.81
CA ALA A 10 -8.79 26.31 20.65
C ALA A 10 -9.55 25.04 21.07
N GLY A 11 -9.68 24.84 22.38
CA GLY A 11 -10.66 23.96 23.02
C GLY A 11 -10.49 22.47 22.77
N HIS A 12 -10.15 21.71 23.81
CA HIS A 12 -10.44 20.28 23.86
C HIS A 12 -11.94 20.06 23.58
N ALA A 13 -12.27 19.72 22.34
CA ALA A 13 -13.56 19.15 22.01
C ALA A 13 -13.73 17.92 22.90
N ARG A 14 -14.75 17.95 23.76
CA ARG A 14 -15.17 16.79 24.55
C ARG A 14 -15.16 15.56 23.64
N ASP A 15 -14.47 14.51 24.07
CA ASP A 15 -14.37 13.19 23.45
C ASP A 15 -15.76 12.75 22.93
N ARG A 16 -16.10 13.08 21.67
CA ARG A 16 -17.46 12.88 21.14
C ARG A 16 -17.69 11.38 21.07
N ARG A 17 -18.73 10.90 21.74
CA ARG A 17 -19.02 9.46 21.76
C ARG A 17 -19.38 9.02 20.34
N VAL A 18 -18.72 7.98 19.86
CA VAL A 18 -18.97 7.44 18.52
C VAL A 18 -19.69 6.11 18.62
N PHE A 19 -20.91 6.05 18.09
CA PHE A 19 -21.73 4.84 18.09
C PHE A 19 -21.67 4.13 16.73
N TYR A 20 -21.94 2.83 16.70
CA TYR A 20 -21.99 2.07 15.45
C TYR A 20 -23.08 0.99 15.51
N PHE A 21 -23.63 0.64 14.34
CA PHE A 21 -24.80 -0.25 14.21
C PHE A 21 -24.56 -1.44 13.26
N ASN A 22 -23.29 -1.80 13.04
CA ASN A 22 -22.90 -2.98 12.26
C ASN A 22 -21.90 -3.86 13.04
N ALA A 23 -21.90 -5.16 12.76
CA ALA A 23 -20.97 -6.09 13.42
C ALA A 23 -19.51 -5.96 12.92
N GLY A 24 -19.30 -5.31 11.76
CA GLY A 24 -17.99 -5.13 11.15
C GLY A 24 -17.03 -4.36 12.06
N PHE A 25 -17.48 -3.22 12.59
CA PHE A 25 -16.73 -2.40 13.54
C PHE A 25 -16.38 -3.12 14.85
N PHE A 26 -17.17 -4.12 15.25
CA PHE A 26 -16.86 -4.95 16.41
C PHE A 26 -15.81 -6.03 16.10
N ARG A 27 -15.91 -6.69 14.94
CA ARG A 27 -15.05 -7.82 14.56
C ARG A 27 -13.67 -7.38 14.07
N GLN A 28 -13.58 -6.23 13.40
CA GLN A 28 -12.33 -5.75 12.82
C GLN A 28 -11.47 -5.02 13.86
N ARG A 29 -10.65 -5.79 14.59
CA ARG A 29 -9.81 -5.28 15.69
C ARG A 29 -8.92 -4.10 15.27
N ARG A 30 -8.28 -4.16 14.11
CA ARG A 30 -7.40 -3.08 13.64
C ARG A 30 -8.19 -1.81 13.30
N THR A 31 -9.31 -1.93 12.59
CA THR A 31 -10.21 -0.79 12.30
C THR A 31 -10.62 -0.09 13.59
N ARG A 32 -11.05 -0.85 14.60
CA ARG A 32 -11.42 -0.29 15.91
C ARG A 32 -10.25 0.40 16.60
N ARG A 33 -9.04 -0.18 16.51
CA ARG A 33 -7.82 0.41 17.09
C ARG A 33 -7.43 1.72 16.40
N ILE A 34 -7.53 1.79 15.08
CA ILE A 34 -7.27 3.02 14.32
C ILE A 34 -8.28 4.11 14.73
N MET A 35 -9.57 3.77 14.79
CA MET A 35 -10.62 4.70 15.22
C MET A 35 -10.36 5.23 16.64
N GLU A 36 -9.99 4.36 17.58
CA GLU A 36 -9.64 4.76 18.95
C GLU A 36 -8.44 5.72 18.98
N LEU A 37 -7.34 5.38 18.30
CA LEU A 37 -6.14 6.22 18.23
C LEU A 37 -6.38 7.55 17.51
N ALA A 38 -7.37 7.59 16.59
CA ALA A 38 -7.82 8.79 15.90
C ALA A 38 -8.77 9.68 16.73
N GLY A 39 -9.05 9.34 17.99
CA GLY A 39 -9.97 10.11 18.84
C GLY A 39 -11.45 9.80 18.58
N TYR A 40 -11.76 8.65 17.98
CA TYR A 40 -13.11 8.19 17.69
C TYR A 40 -13.40 6.81 18.33
N PRO A 41 -13.30 6.68 19.67
CA PRO A 41 -13.50 5.39 20.34
C PRO A 41 -14.93 4.88 20.13
N LEU A 42 -15.04 3.71 19.48
CA LEU A 42 -16.32 3.11 19.09
C LEU A 42 -17.06 2.48 20.27
N ARG A 43 -18.32 2.86 20.48
CA ARG A 43 -19.18 2.43 21.59
C ARG A 43 -20.50 1.83 21.09
N LEU A 44 -21.09 0.97 21.92
CA LEU A 44 -22.47 0.52 21.77
C LEU A 44 -23.39 1.39 22.63
N GLY A 45 -24.66 1.52 22.26
CA GLY A 45 -25.67 2.24 23.03
C GLY A 45 -26.56 3.15 22.17
N LYS A 46 -27.24 4.09 22.83
CA LYS A 46 -28.14 5.05 22.19
C LYS A 46 -27.48 6.43 22.08
N PRO A 47 -27.30 6.97 20.85
CA PRO A 47 -26.73 8.30 20.65
C PRO A 47 -27.74 9.41 20.97
N SER A 48 -27.21 10.58 21.27
CA SER A 48 -27.88 11.88 21.37
C SER A 48 -27.38 12.82 20.26
N ALA A 49 -28.01 13.99 20.10
CA ALA A 49 -27.68 14.94 19.03
C ALA A 49 -26.21 15.43 19.05
N ASP A 50 -25.56 15.44 20.23
CA ASP A 50 -24.17 15.87 20.36
C ASP A 50 -23.15 14.78 19.96
N ASP A 51 -23.60 13.54 19.78
CA ASP A 51 -22.76 12.38 19.47
C ASP A 51 -22.50 12.20 17.97
N LEU A 52 -21.69 11.20 17.64
CA LEU A 52 -21.38 10.79 16.28
C LEU A 52 -21.80 9.33 16.06
N ILE A 53 -22.12 8.98 14.82
CA ILE A 53 -22.41 7.63 14.38
C ILE A 53 -21.46 7.26 13.25
N ALA A 54 -20.66 6.22 13.46
CA ALA A 54 -19.79 5.66 12.44
C ALA A 54 -20.55 4.68 11.52
N VAL A 55 -20.44 4.91 10.22
CA VAL A 55 -20.90 4.01 9.16
C VAL A 55 -19.76 3.68 8.22
N TRP A 56 -19.79 2.48 7.63
CA TRP A 56 -18.80 2.08 6.63
C TRP A 56 -19.25 2.50 5.24
N GLY A 57 -18.62 3.53 4.67
CA GLY A 57 -18.95 4.15 3.38
C GLY A 57 -20.46 4.26 3.15
N HIS A 58 -20.90 3.77 1.99
CA HIS A 58 -22.30 3.49 1.66
C HIS A 58 -22.56 1.99 1.56
N SER A 59 -22.02 1.21 2.51
CA SER A 59 -22.30 -0.23 2.56
C SER A 59 -23.80 -0.52 2.71
N PRO A 60 -24.29 -1.72 2.34
CA PRO A 60 -25.70 -2.09 2.52
C PRO A 60 -26.21 -1.97 3.98
N TYR A 61 -25.30 -1.92 4.96
CA TYR A 61 -25.63 -1.75 6.37
C TYR A 61 -25.53 -0.30 6.86
N ALA A 62 -24.99 0.63 6.06
CA ALA A 62 -24.85 2.04 6.42
C ALA A 62 -26.20 2.69 6.73
N GLY A 63 -27.26 2.32 6.00
CA GLY A 63 -28.61 2.82 6.21
C GLY A 63 -29.18 2.61 7.62
N ARG A 64 -28.65 1.64 8.39
CA ARG A 64 -29.01 1.49 9.82
C ARG A 64 -28.49 2.65 10.65
N GLY A 65 -27.22 3.02 10.47
CA GLY A 65 -26.60 4.14 11.17
C GLY A 65 -27.17 5.48 10.71
N GLU A 66 -27.42 5.63 9.40
CA GLU A 66 -28.01 6.84 8.82
C GLU A 66 -29.41 7.13 9.38
N LYS A 67 -30.28 6.11 9.48
CA LYS A 67 -31.60 6.25 10.11
C LYS A 67 -31.53 6.63 11.58
N VAL A 68 -30.54 6.11 12.32
CA VAL A 68 -30.35 6.48 13.74
C VAL A 68 -29.82 7.91 13.85
N ALA A 69 -28.94 8.34 12.95
CA ALA A 69 -28.45 9.72 12.89
C ALA A 69 -29.61 10.69 12.68
N GLU A 70 -30.45 10.42 11.68
CA GLU A 70 -31.67 11.19 11.40
C GLU A 70 -32.62 11.24 12.59
N ALA A 71 -32.88 10.10 13.24
CA ALA A 71 -33.81 10.02 14.37
C ALA A 71 -33.29 10.68 15.66
N THR A 72 -31.98 10.83 15.83
CA THR A 72 -31.36 11.35 17.06
C THR A 72 -30.74 12.74 16.91
N GLY A 73 -30.56 13.22 15.69
CA GLY A 73 -29.81 14.43 15.37
C GLY A 73 -28.29 14.28 15.47
N ALA A 74 -27.79 13.06 15.71
CA ALA A 74 -26.35 12.80 15.84
C ALA A 74 -25.61 13.04 14.50
N GLY A 75 -24.36 13.48 14.57
CA GLY A 75 -23.51 13.61 13.38
C GLY A 75 -23.11 12.26 12.79
N LEU A 76 -22.74 12.24 11.51
CA LEU A 76 -22.35 11.01 10.81
C LEU A 76 -20.86 11.04 10.47
N LEU A 77 -20.15 9.95 10.79
CA LEU A 77 -18.78 9.69 10.37
C LEU A 77 -18.79 8.56 9.34
N ARG A 78 -18.24 8.81 8.16
CA ARG A 78 -18.07 7.79 7.13
C ARG A 78 -16.64 7.28 7.15
N VAL A 79 -16.51 5.99 7.41
CA VAL A 79 -15.23 5.28 7.47
C VAL A 79 -15.07 4.45 6.19
N GLU A 80 -13.88 4.47 5.60
CA GLU A 80 -13.53 3.60 4.48
C GLU A 80 -12.07 3.14 4.56
N ASP A 81 -11.75 2.05 3.86
CA ASP A 81 -10.40 1.70 3.48
C ASP A 81 -9.75 2.84 2.68
N ILE A 82 -8.46 3.08 2.96
CA ILE A 82 -7.68 4.09 2.26
C ILE A 82 -6.87 3.51 1.08
N PHE A 83 -6.31 4.39 0.27
CA PHE A 83 -5.76 4.09 -1.06
C PHE A 83 -4.62 3.06 -1.09
N LEU A 84 -3.87 2.89 0.00
CA LEU A 84 -3.00 1.72 0.22
C LEU A 84 -3.58 0.91 1.37
N ARG A 85 -3.80 -0.39 1.15
CA ARG A 85 -4.55 -1.20 2.10
C ARG A 85 -3.77 -2.39 2.64
N SER A 86 -3.37 -3.32 1.78
CA SER A 86 -2.84 -4.64 2.21
C SER A 86 -2.28 -5.46 1.03
N LEU A 87 -1.79 -6.68 1.30
CA LEU A 87 -1.45 -7.64 0.23
C LEU A 87 -2.68 -8.04 -0.59
N PHE A 88 -3.71 -8.53 0.10
CA PHE A 88 -4.93 -9.07 -0.51
C PHE A 88 -6.16 -8.23 -0.16
N PRO A 89 -7.27 -8.38 -0.90
CA PRO A 89 -8.55 -7.77 -0.59
C PRO A 89 -9.01 -7.95 0.86
N GLY A 90 -9.76 -6.99 1.40
CA GLY A 90 -10.28 -7.05 2.76
C GLY A 90 -11.17 -8.25 3.04
N ARG A 91 -11.89 -8.72 2.01
CA ARG A 91 -12.68 -9.95 2.07
C ARG A 91 -11.85 -11.22 2.28
N SER A 92 -10.54 -11.17 2.01
CA SER A 92 -9.57 -12.23 2.30
C SER A 92 -9.08 -12.20 3.76
N GLY A 93 -9.60 -11.31 4.61
CA GLY A 93 -9.26 -11.22 6.03
C GLY A 93 -8.05 -10.33 6.36
N GLU A 94 -7.48 -9.64 5.36
CA GLU A 94 -6.35 -8.74 5.57
C GLU A 94 -6.81 -7.42 6.24
N PRO A 95 -6.18 -7.04 7.38
CA PRO A 95 -6.49 -5.78 8.05
C PRO A 95 -5.88 -4.57 7.31
N PRO A 96 -6.54 -3.39 7.33
CA PRO A 96 -6.08 -2.21 6.60
C PRO A 96 -4.79 -1.61 7.21
N LEU A 97 -4.08 -0.79 6.43
CA LEU A 97 -2.92 0.00 6.90
C LEU A 97 -3.27 1.47 7.21
N GLY A 98 -4.51 1.87 6.96
CA GLY A 98 -5.04 3.18 7.30
C GLY A 98 -6.52 3.25 6.96
N LEU A 99 -7.17 4.33 7.40
CA LEU A 99 -8.58 4.60 7.13
C LEU A 99 -8.79 6.02 6.62
N ALA A 100 -9.80 6.20 5.77
CA ALA A 100 -10.49 7.48 5.64
C ALA A 100 -11.50 7.57 6.80
N ILE A 101 -11.47 8.66 7.55
CA ILE A 101 -12.50 9.00 8.55
C ILE A 101 -13.00 10.37 8.16
N ASP A 102 -14.16 10.41 7.50
CA ASP A 102 -14.70 11.62 6.88
C ASP A 102 -15.97 12.07 7.61
N THR A 103 -15.99 13.35 7.97
CA THR A 103 -17.03 13.98 8.78
C THR A 103 -18.11 14.65 7.94
N GLN A 104 -17.89 14.83 6.63
CA GLN A 104 -18.82 15.48 5.72
C GLN A 104 -19.50 14.50 4.76
N GLY A 105 -18.75 13.53 4.25
CA GLY A 105 -19.20 12.65 3.18
C GLY A 105 -18.31 11.42 3.02
N VAL A 106 -18.17 10.90 1.81
CA VAL A 106 -17.18 9.85 1.51
C VAL A 106 -16.56 10.16 0.16
N HIS A 107 -15.23 10.04 0.06
CA HIS A 107 -14.44 10.54 -1.07
C HIS A 107 -14.98 10.17 -2.47
N PHE A 108 -15.59 9.00 -2.65
CA PHE A 108 -16.14 8.56 -3.94
C PHE A 108 -17.54 9.10 -4.27
N ASN A 109 -18.20 9.82 -3.36
CA ASN A 109 -19.53 10.40 -3.57
C ASN A 109 -19.42 11.92 -3.86
N PRO A 110 -19.54 12.35 -5.12
CA PRO A 110 -19.45 13.75 -5.53
C PRO A 110 -20.75 14.54 -5.23
N ASN A 111 -21.82 13.89 -4.77
CA ASN A 111 -23.11 14.56 -4.57
C ASN A 111 -23.14 15.37 -3.26
N THR A 112 -22.23 15.09 -2.33
CA THR A 112 -22.07 15.82 -1.07
C THR A 112 -20.62 16.30 -0.91
N PRO A 113 -20.37 17.41 -0.21
CA PRO A 113 -19.02 17.76 0.22
C PRO A 113 -18.36 16.60 0.99
N THR A 114 -17.04 16.53 0.91
CA THR A 114 -16.22 15.58 1.66
C THR A 114 -15.05 16.34 2.29
N ASP A 115 -14.47 15.80 3.35
CA ASP A 115 -13.27 16.39 3.95
C ASP A 115 -12.11 16.41 2.93
N LEU A 116 -12.00 15.37 2.09
CA LEU A 116 -10.99 15.34 1.01
C LEU A 116 -11.22 16.41 -0.04
N GLU A 117 -12.46 16.60 -0.51
CA GLU A 117 -12.80 17.64 -1.49
C GLU A 117 -12.54 19.03 -0.92
N THR A 118 -12.89 19.25 0.35
CA THR A 118 -12.61 20.51 1.07
C THR A 118 -11.11 20.76 1.15
N LEU A 119 -10.33 19.75 1.51
CA LEU A 119 -8.87 19.82 1.59
C LEU A 119 -8.25 20.16 0.23
N LEU A 120 -8.65 19.49 -0.84
CA LEU A 120 -8.17 19.74 -2.20
C LEU A 120 -8.53 21.16 -2.69
N ALA A 121 -9.73 21.64 -2.35
CA ALA A 121 -10.19 22.96 -2.74
C ALA A 121 -9.50 24.10 -1.99
N THR A 122 -9.26 23.95 -0.68
CA THR A 122 -8.95 25.09 0.20
C THR A 122 -7.54 25.08 0.79
N HIS A 123 -6.89 23.92 0.94
CA HIS A 123 -5.56 23.85 1.56
C HIS A 123 -4.50 24.48 0.63
N PRO A 124 -3.53 25.29 1.13
CA PRO A 124 -2.54 25.96 0.29
C PRO A 124 -1.74 25.03 -0.61
N LEU A 125 -1.25 23.90 -0.07
CA LEU A 125 -0.50 22.87 -0.81
C LEU A 125 0.72 23.45 -1.56
N ASP A 126 1.42 24.39 -0.94
CA ASP A 126 2.60 25.11 -1.43
C ASP A 126 3.85 24.90 -0.56
N ASP A 127 3.72 24.20 0.57
CA ASP A 127 4.85 23.80 1.42
C ASP A 127 5.83 22.87 0.68
N THR A 128 7.09 23.29 0.57
CA THR A 128 8.12 22.57 -0.21
C THR A 128 8.43 21.21 0.41
N VAL A 129 8.47 21.10 1.74
CA VAL A 129 8.75 19.84 2.44
C VAL A 129 7.65 18.81 2.17
N LEU A 130 6.39 19.23 2.18
CA LEU A 130 5.24 18.40 1.84
C LEU A 130 5.28 17.97 0.37
N MET A 131 5.64 18.87 -0.55
CA MET A 131 5.77 18.54 -1.97
C MET A 131 6.92 17.54 -2.23
N ASP A 132 8.05 17.68 -1.55
CA ASP A 132 9.17 16.75 -1.66
C ASP A 132 8.82 15.38 -1.09
N ARG A 133 8.13 15.34 0.05
CA ARG A 133 7.56 14.09 0.61
C ARG A 133 6.62 13.43 -0.38
N ALA A 134 5.74 14.18 -1.03
CA ALA A 134 4.82 13.64 -2.02
C ALA A 134 5.56 13.05 -3.23
N ARG A 135 6.54 13.77 -3.80
CA ARG A 135 7.36 13.27 -4.92
C ARG A 135 8.15 12.02 -4.55
N GLY A 136 8.78 12.02 -3.37
CA GLY A 136 9.50 10.87 -2.84
C GLY A 136 8.61 9.65 -2.66
N ALA A 137 7.42 9.85 -2.07
CA ALA A 137 6.44 8.79 -1.88
C ALA A 137 5.90 8.22 -3.21
N ILE A 138 5.62 9.07 -4.21
CA ILE A 138 5.24 8.62 -5.56
C ILE A 138 6.33 7.73 -6.16
N ALA A 139 7.59 8.19 -6.15
CA ALA A 139 8.72 7.45 -6.70
C ALA A 139 8.94 6.12 -5.96
N ARG A 140 8.75 6.12 -4.64
CA ARG A 140 8.87 4.94 -3.79
C ARG A 140 7.78 3.90 -4.05
N ILE A 141 6.52 4.34 -4.16
CA ILE A 141 5.37 3.47 -4.51
C ILE A 141 5.59 2.82 -5.88
N HIS A 142 6.01 3.61 -6.88
CA HIS A 142 6.31 3.14 -8.23
C HIS A 142 7.41 2.07 -8.21
N ALA A 143 8.57 2.39 -7.63
CA ALA A 143 9.72 1.50 -7.59
C ALA A 143 9.46 0.17 -6.85
N ALA A 144 8.57 0.17 -5.86
CA ALA A 144 8.18 -1.03 -5.11
C ALA A 144 6.97 -1.78 -5.72
N HIS A 145 6.39 -1.24 -6.81
CA HIS A 145 5.15 -1.70 -7.41
C HIS A 145 4.00 -1.83 -6.40
N LEU A 146 3.82 -0.82 -5.54
CA LEU A 146 2.74 -0.81 -4.54
C LEU A 146 1.46 -0.23 -5.12
N THR A 147 0.32 -0.80 -4.75
CA THR A 147 -1.03 -0.34 -5.11
C THR A 147 -1.97 -0.69 -3.94
N LYS A 148 -3.28 -0.49 -4.07
CA LYS A 148 -4.26 -0.85 -3.02
C LYS A 148 -4.07 -2.28 -2.52
N TYR A 149 -3.87 -3.21 -3.45
CA TYR A 149 -3.62 -4.63 -3.22
C TYR A 149 -2.39 -5.11 -3.98
N THR A 150 -1.33 -5.46 -3.24
CA THR A 150 0.00 -5.68 -3.83
C THR A 150 0.44 -7.16 -3.85
N GLY A 151 -0.49 -8.09 -3.62
CA GLY A 151 -0.29 -9.54 -3.66
C GLY A 151 -0.17 -10.12 -5.08
N PHE A 152 0.76 -9.60 -5.88
CA PHE A 152 1.08 -10.09 -7.21
C PHE A 152 2.59 -10.22 -7.43
N ASP A 153 2.96 -11.07 -8.39
CA ASP A 153 4.35 -11.28 -8.78
C ASP A 153 4.76 -10.25 -9.84
N VAL A 154 5.81 -9.49 -9.55
CA VAL A 154 6.36 -8.46 -10.47
C VAL A 154 7.04 -9.08 -11.68
N GLU A 155 7.47 -10.33 -11.58
CA GLU A 155 8.06 -11.09 -12.70
C GLU A 155 6.99 -11.67 -13.64
N THR A 156 5.69 -11.48 -13.34
CA THR A 156 4.63 -11.90 -14.26
C THR A 156 4.71 -11.05 -15.53
N PRO A 157 4.91 -11.65 -16.72
CA PRO A 157 5.05 -10.89 -17.96
C PRO A 157 3.83 -10.01 -18.21
N ALA A 158 4.06 -8.72 -18.41
CA ALA A 158 3.05 -7.80 -18.92
C ALA A 158 2.87 -8.02 -20.44
N PRO A 159 1.70 -7.69 -21.01
CA PRO A 159 1.53 -7.68 -22.45
C PRO A 159 2.52 -6.71 -23.12
N ASP A 160 2.92 -7.00 -24.36
CA ASP A 160 3.76 -6.09 -25.15
C ASP A 160 3.15 -4.68 -25.17
N PRO A 161 3.95 -3.62 -25.01
CA PRO A 161 3.46 -2.25 -24.91
C PRO A 161 2.72 -1.80 -26.20
N GLY A 162 2.03 -0.66 -26.11
CA GLY A 162 1.29 -0.08 -27.25
C GLY A 162 -0.21 -0.43 -27.28
N TYR A 163 -0.83 -0.64 -26.12
CA TYR A 163 -2.27 -0.90 -25.99
C TYR A 163 -3.00 0.21 -25.23
N VAL A 164 -4.31 0.27 -25.40
CA VAL A 164 -5.21 1.09 -24.58
C VAL A 164 -5.66 0.25 -23.39
N LEU A 165 -5.55 0.79 -22.19
CA LEU A 165 -5.99 0.14 -20.97
C LEU A 165 -7.38 0.64 -20.58
N VAL A 166 -8.36 -0.26 -20.55
CA VAL A 166 -9.71 -0.01 -20.02
C VAL A 166 -9.82 -0.69 -18.66
N ILE A 167 -10.17 0.07 -17.63
CA ILE A 167 -10.22 -0.43 -16.25
C ILE A 167 -11.65 -0.87 -15.92
N ASP A 168 -11.82 -2.16 -15.63
CA ASP A 168 -13.08 -2.71 -15.13
C ASP A 168 -13.21 -2.52 -13.60
N GLN A 169 -14.43 -2.62 -13.09
CA GLN A 169 -14.76 -2.60 -11.67
C GLN A 169 -15.77 -3.70 -11.34
N THR A 170 -15.92 -4.02 -10.06
CA THR A 170 -16.97 -4.97 -9.64
C THR A 170 -18.36 -4.36 -9.84
N LYS A 171 -19.32 -5.13 -10.34
CA LYS A 171 -20.74 -4.69 -10.43
C LYS A 171 -21.24 -4.21 -9.08
N ASP A 172 -21.98 -3.11 -9.07
CA ASP A 172 -22.54 -2.48 -7.86
C ASP A 172 -21.47 -1.99 -6.87
N ASP A 173 -20.28 -1.64 -7.36
CA ASP A 173 -19.31 -0.89 -6.57
C ASP A 173 -19.92 0.46 -6.14
N ALA A 174 -19.83 0.79 -4.85
CA ALA A 174 -20.35 2.03 -4.30
C ALA A 174 -19.74 3.26 -4.98
N SER A 175 -18.48 3.18 -5.43
CA SER A 175 -17.83 4.26 -6.18
C SER A 175 -18.38 4.44 -7.59
N VAL A 176 -19.04 3.43 -8.17
CA VAL A 176 -19.75 3.56 -9.45
C VAL A 176 -21.12 4.17 -9.20
N THR A 177 -21.91 3.55 -8.33
CA THR A 177 -23.30 3.96 -8.09
C THR A 177 -23.41 5.36 -7.48
N HIS A 178 -22.57 5.69 -6.50
CA HIS A 178 -22.52 7.04 -5.94
C HIS A 178 -21.70 8.00 -6.81
N GLY A 179 -20.81 7.50 -7.65
CA GLY A 179 -20.04 8.28 -8.63
C GLY A 179 -20.83 8.71 -9.86
N ASN A 180 -22.17 8.65 -9.81
CA ASN A 180 -23.11 8.99 -10.87
C ASN A 180 -22.96 8.18 -12.17
N ALA A 181 -22.42 6.96 -12.08
CA ALA A 181 -22.20 6.07 -13.22
C ALA A 181 -23.00 4.76 -13.09
N ASP A 182 -23.16 4.08 -14.22
CA ASP A 182 -23.87 2.79 -14.32
C ASP A 182 -23.27 1.90 -15.41
N ALA A 183 -23.94 0.78 -15.73
CA ALA A 183 -23.47 -0.15 -16.75
C ALA A 183 -23.39 0.46 -18.16
N ASN A 184 -24.22 1.45 -18.49
CA ASN A 184 -24.14 2.15 -19.78
C ASN A 184 -22.87 3.02 -19.84
N THR A 185 -22.47 3.61 -18.72
CA THR A 185 -21.20 4.34 -18.62
C THR A 185 -19.99 3.46 -18.99
N PHE A 186 -19.98 2.19 -18.59
CA PHE A 186 -18.91 1.25 -18.98
C PHE A 186 -18.94 0.92 -20.48
N ARG A 187 -20.13 0.72 -21.07
CA ARG A 187 -20.28 0.48 -22.51
C ARG A 187 -19.83 1.69 -23.33
N GLU A 188 -20.22 2.89 -22.91
CA GLU A 188 -19.81 4.15 -23.51
C GLU A 188 -18.29 4.34 -23.42
N MET A 189 -17.69 4.08 -22.25
CA MET A 189 -16.25 4.11 -22.06
C MET A 189 -15.51 3.18 -23.04
N LEU A 190 -15.98 1.93 -23.19
CA LEU A 190 -15.38 0.97 -24.13
C LEU A 190 -15.58 1.39 -25.60
N TYR A 191 -16.72 2.01 -25.93
CA TYR A 191 -16.97 2.58 -27.25
C TYR A 191 -15.95 3.66 -27.58
N TYR A 192 -15.80 4.68 -26.72
CA TYR A 192 -14.84 5.77 -26.95
C TYR A 192 -13.39 5.28 -26.95
N ALA A 193 -13.04 4.30 -26.12
CA ALA A 193 -11.72 3.69 -26.16
C ALA A 193 -11.39 3.08 -27.55
N GLN A 194 -12.39 2.48 -28.21
CA GLN A 194 -12.26 1.93 -29.56
C GLN A 194 -12.25 2.97 -30.67
N GLU A 195 -13.07 4.02 -30.52
CA GLU A 195 -13.22 5.10 -31.50
C GLU A 195 -11.99 6.00 -31.53
N GLU A 196 -11.52 6.45 -30.35
CA GLU A 196 -10.42 7.41 -30.22
C GLU A 196 -9.05 6.79 -30.52
N ASN A 197 -8.95 5.46 -30.52
CA ASN A 197 -7.70 4.73 -30.72
C ASN A 197 -7.86 3.70 -31.85
N PRO A 198 -8.07 4.14 -33.11
CA PRO A 198 -8.23 3.24 -34.24
C PRO A 198 -6.95 2.40 -34.42
N GLY A 199 -7.13 1.09 -34.57
CA GLY A 199 -6.02 0.14 -34.76
C GLY A 199 -5.26 -0.26 -33.48
N ALA A 200 -5.48 0.39 -32.34
CA ALA A 200 -4.88 -0.04 -31.07
C ALA A 200 -5.57 -1.29 -30.51
N ARG A 201 -4.77 -2.16 -29.87
CA ARG A 201 -5.29 -3.24 -29.02
C ARG A 201 -5.87 -2.63 -27.74
N ILE A 202 -6.99 -3.17 -27.28
CA ILE A 202 -7.63 -2.76 -26.03
C ILE A 202 -7.54 -3.90 -25.03
N LEU A 203 -6.91 -3.58 -23.91
CA LEU A 203 -6.76 -4.46 -22.78
C LEU A 203 -7.75 -4.04 -21.69
N VAL A 204 -8.75 -4.87 -21.42
CA VAL A 204 -9.70 -4.64 -20.33
C VAL A 204 -9.17 -5.31 -19.06
N LYS A 205 -8.61 -4.53 -18.13
CA LYS A 205 -8.08 -5.04 -16.87
C LYS A 205 -9.23 -5.38 -15.92
N THR A 206 -9.42 -6.66 -15.63
CA THR A 206 -10.46 -7.11 -14.70
C THR A 206 -10.10 -6.82 -13.24
N HIS A 207 -11.11 -6.68 -12.37
CA HIS A 207 -10.88 -6.40 -10.96
C HIS A 207 -10.36 -7.65 -10.21
N PRO A 208 -9.39 -7.52 -9.27
CA PRO A 208 -8.87 -8.65 -8.51
C PRO A 208 -9.93 -9.46 -7.77
N GLU A 209 -11.00 -8.84 -7.27
CA GLU A 209 -12.11 -9.58 -6.63
C GLU A 209 -12.88 -10.47 -7.60
N THR A 210 -12.97 -10.10 -8.89
CA THR A 210 -13.58 -10.95 -9.92
C THR A 210 -12.70 -12.15 -10.22
N GLN A 211 -11.38 -11.97 -10.20
CA GLN A 211 -10.41 -13.06 -10.36
C GLN A 211 -10.50 -14.09 -9.21
N HIS A 212 -10.88 -13.64 -8.01
CA HIS A 212 -11.10 -14.51 -6.84
C HIS A 212 -12.57 -14.96 -6.67
N ALA A 213 -13.41 -14.79 -7.70
CA ALA A 213 -14.83 -15.16 -7.71
C ALA A 213 -15.66 -14.54 -6.56
N HIS A 214 -15.26 -13.36 -6.07
CA HIS A 214 -16.00 -12.66 -5.03
C HIS A 214 -17.16 -11.81 -5.60
N ARG A 215 -16.99 -11.23 -6.80
CA ARG A 215 -17.98 -10.38 -7.50
C ARG A 215 -17.73 -10.35 -9.00
N ASP A 216 -18.79 -10.33 -9.80
CA ASP A 216 -18.70 -10.13 -11.25
C ASP A 216 -18.23 -8.72 -11.63
N GLY A 217 -17.57 -8.57 -12.78
CA GLY A 217 -17.18 -7.28 -13.38
C GLY A 217 -18.25 -6.72 -14.32
N TYR A 218 -18.08 -5.48 -14.81
CA TYR A 218 -18.99 -4.90 -15.81
C TYR A 218 -18.75 -5.46 -17.21
N PHE A 219 -17.54 -5.94 -17.50
CA PHE A 219 -17.19 -6.61 -18.75
C PHE A 219 -17.12 -8.13 -18.58
N SER A 220 -17.37 -8.83 -19.68
CA SER A 220 -17.39 -10.28 -19.77
C SER A 220 -16.77 -10.76 -21.09
N GLY A 221 -16.65 -12.08 -21.28
CA GLY A 221 -16.16 -12.63 -22.55
C GLY A 221 -17.01 -12.24 -23.76
N ALA A 222 -18.26 -11.80 -23.56
CA ALA A 222 -19.13 -11.30 -24.63
C ALA A 222 -18.69 -9.93 -25.18
N ASP A 223 -17.85 -9.19 -24.45
CA ASP A 223 -17.31 -7.89 -24.86
C ASP A 223 -15.98 -8.02 -25.63
N GLU A 224 -15.40 -9.23 -25.69
CA GLU A 224 -14.18 -9.49 -26.45
C GLU A 224 -14.44 -9.54 -27.96
N ASN A 225 -13.50 -9.01 -28.74
CA ASN A 225 -13.51 -9.03 -30.21
C ASN A 225 -12.07 -8.95 -30.72
N GLU A 226 -11.79 -8.96 -32.02
CA GLU A 226 -10.42 -8.95 -32.56
C GLU A 226 -9.44 -7.98 -31.86
N ARG A 227 -9.90 -6.79 -31.46
CA ARG A 227 -9.08 -5.77 -30.77
C ARG A 227 -9.23 -5.75 -29.25
N VAL A 228 -10.35 -6.23 -28.70
CA VAL A 228 -10.67 -6.16 -27.27
C VAL A 228 -10.41 -7.52 -26.60
N ARG A 229 -9.59 -7.52 -25.55
CA ARG A 229 -9.28 -8.69 -24.74
C ARG A 229 -9.40 -8.37 -23.25
N LEU A 230 -10.05 -9.26 -22.50
CA LEU A 230 -10.01 -9.25 -21.05
C LEU A 230 -8.61 -9.68 -20.58
N HIS A 231 -8.13 -8.99 -19.55
CA HIS A 231 -6.86 -9.30 -18.91
C HIS A 231 -7.08 -9.62 -17.44
N SER A 232 -7.10 -10.92 -17.14
CA SER A 232 -7.29 -11.48 -15.81
C SER A 232 -5.99 -11.90 -15.11
N ASN A 233 -4.85 -11.81 -15.79
CA ASN A 233 -3.57 -12.15 -15.16
C ASN A 233 -3.27 -11.18 -13.99
N PRO A 234 -2.67 -11.67 -12.89
CA PRO A 234 -2.29 -10.85 -11.74
C PRO A 234 -0.96 -10.12 -12.03
N VAL A 235 -0.94 -9.31 -13.09
CA VAL A 235 0.22 -8.46 -13.45
C VAL A 235 0.23 -7.20 -12.58
N SER A 236 1.42 -6.67 -12.31
CA SER A 236 1.56 -5.37 -11.64
C SER A 236 0.80 -4.28 -12.40
N PRO A 237 -0.07 -3.50 -11.72
CA PRO A 237 -0.76 -2.40 -12.38
C PRO A 237 0.19 -1.34 -12.94
N TRP A 238 1.35 -1.11 -12.30
CA TRP A 238 2.36 -0.19 -12.82
C TRP A 238 2.93 -0.64 -14.17
N SER A 239 3.31 -1.92 -14.28
CA SER A 239 3.77 -2.49 -15.56
C SER A 239 2.70 -2.42 -16.66
N LEU A 240 1.42 -2.54 -16.29
CA LEU A 240 0.32 -2.34 -17.24
C LEU A 240 0.16 -0.89 -17.67
N LEU A 241 0.35 0.06 -16.75
CA LEU A 241 0.28 1.49 -17.03
C LEU A 241 1.46 1.95 -17.88
N ASP A 242 2.67 1.44 -17.63
CA ASP A 242 3.88 1.76 -18.40
C ASP A 242 3.77 1.31 -19.86
N GLY A 243 3.11 0.18 -20.12
CA GLY A 243 2.87 -0.33 -21.47
C GLY A 243 1.66 0.29 -22.19
N ALA A 244 0.82 1.05 -21.49
CA ALA A 244 -0.39 1.63 -22.06
C ALA A 244 -0.09 2.96 -22.79
N ILE A 245 -0.82 3.23 -23.88
CA ILE A 245 -0.79 4.54 -24.58
C ILE A 245 -1.91 5.47 -24.13
N ALA A 246 -2.99 4.91 -23.57
CA ALA A 246 -4.11 5.63 -23.02
C ALA A 246 -4.80 4.78 -21.94
N VAL A 247 -5.41 5.45 -20.96
CA VAL A 247 -6.11 4.81 -19.84
C VAL A 247 -7.54 5.35 -19.76
N TYR A 248 -8.51 4.45 -19.70
CA TYR A 248 -9.94 4.72 -19.58
C TYR A 248 -10.46 4.10 -18.29
N THR A 249 -11.23 4.86 -17.53
CA THR A 249 -11.77 4.43 -16.24
C THR A 249 -13.12 5.09 -15.98
N VAL A 250 -14.00 4.43 -15.23
CA VAL A 250 -15.21 5.04 -14.70
C VAL A 250 -14.89 5.78 -13.41
N SER A 251 -14.67 5.07 -12.31
CA SER A 251 -14.35 5.67 -11.01
C SER A 251 -13.28 4.90 -10.22
N SER A 252 -12.63 3.92 -10.86
CA SER A 252 -11.61 3.08 -10.22
C SER A 252 -10.46 3.91 -9.65
N GLN A 253 -9.95 3.50 -8.50
CA GLN A 253 -8.71 4.05 -7.94
C GLN A 253 -7.52 3.87 -8.88
N LEU A 254 -7.51 2.85 -9.74
CA LEU A 254 -6.41 2.66 -10.68
C LEU A 254 -6.29 3.82 -11.68
N GLY A 255 -7.35 4.59 -11.93
CA GLY A 255 -7.27 5.85 -12.66
C GLY A 255 -6.51 6.95 -11.90
N PHE A 256 -6.58 6.99 -10.58
CA PHE A 256 -5.74 7.87 -9.75
C PHE A 256 -4.27 7.47 -9.86
N GLU A 257 -3.98 6.17 -9.81
CA GLU A 257 -2.62 5.64 -9.95
C GLU A 257 -2.03 5.93 -11.35
N ALA A 258 -2.86 5.88 -12.40
CA ALA A 258 -2.48 6.22 -13.77
C ALA A 258 -1.90 7.64 -13.90
N ILE A 259 -2.40 8.61 -13.12
CA ILE A 259 -1.88 10.00 -13.11
C ILE A 259 -0.38 10.00 -12.76
N PHE A 260 0.01 9.17 -11.79
CA PHE A 260 1.40 9.07 -11.32
C PHE A 260 2.29 8.25 -12.26
N ALA A 261 1.70 7.34 -13.04
CA ALA A 261 2.38 6.64 -14.14
C ALA A 261 2.58 7.52 -15.39
N GLY A 262 2.12 8.77 -15.39
CA GLY A 262 2.32 9.70 -16.50
C GLY A 262 1.06 9.99 -17.32
N HIS A 263 -0.01 9.23 -17.12
CA HIS A 263 -1.23 9.34 -17.92
C HIS A 263 -2.09 10.55 -17.52
N ARG A 264 -2.86 11.03 -18.50
CA ARG A 264 -4.09 11.82 -18.27
C ARG A 264 -5.27 10.87 -18.57
N PRO A 265 -5.81 10.17 -17.56
CA PRO A 265 -6.84 9.16 -17.79
C PRO A 265 -8.15 9.82 -18.25
N ARG A 266 -8.89 9.12 -19.12
CA ARG A 266 -10.25 9.48 -19.54
C ARG A 266 -11.21 8.93 -18.50
N VAL A 267 -11.92 9.81 -17.81
CA VAL A 267 -12.73 9.47 -16.63
C VAL A 267 -14.21 9.64 -16.96
N PHE A 268 -14.95 8.54 -16.97
CA PHE A 268 -16.37 8.51 -17.35
C PHE A 268 -17.32 8.61 -16.16
N GLY A 269 -16.85 8.41 -14.93
CA GLY A 269 -17.58 8.70 -13.70
C GLY A 269 -17.12 9.99 -13.04
N GLN A 270 -17.42 10.15 -11.75
CA GLN A 270 -17.00 11.30 -10.94
C GLN A 270 -16.20 10.90 -9.68
N PRO A 271 -15.08 10.16 -9.81
CA PRO A 271 -14.25 9.77 -8.69
C PRO A 271 -13.61 10.97 -8.00
N PHE A 272 -13.05 10.78 -6.79
CA PHE A 272 -12.46 11.85 -5.98
C PHE A 272 -11.37 12.67 -6.68
N TYR A 273 -10.67 12.08 -7.65
CA TYR A 273 -9.57 12.68 -8.39
C TYR A 273 -9.97 13.39 -9.70
N ALA A 274 -11.25 13.32 -10.10
CA ALA A 274 -11.79 14.06 -11.24
C ALA A 274 -12.06 15.53 -10.87
N GLY A 275 -11.92 16.45 -11.83
CA GLY A 275 -12.21 17.88 -11.67
C GLY A 275 -11.03 18.73 -11.18
N TRP A 276 -9.82 18.18 -11.07
CA TRP A 276 -8.62 18.88 -10.56
C TRP A 276 -7.57 19.19 -11.63
N GLY A 277 -7.90 18.99 -12.91
CA GLY A 277 -7.06 19.33 -14.07
C GLY A 277 -6.03 18.26 -14.49
N LEU A 278 -6.01 17.10 -13.82
CA LEU A 278 -5.10 15.98 -14.08
C LEU A 278 -5.74 14.84 -14.88
N THR A 279 -7.01 14.96 -15.21
CA THR A 279 -7.84 13.97 -15.90
C THR A 279 -8.55 14.59 -17.10
N ASP A 280 -8.96 13.76 -18.05
CA ASP A 280 -9.92 14.12 -19.09
C ASP A 280 -11.31 13.65 -18.63
N ASP A 281 -12.07 14.55 -18.00
CA ASP A 281 -13.35 14.24 -17.38
C ASP A 281 -14.47 14.24 -18.43
N ARG A 282 -15.06 13.06 -18.69
CA ARG A 282 -16.06 12.81 -19.74
C ARG A 282 -17.50 12.74 -19.24
N HIS A 283 -17.68 12.69 -17.92
CA HIS A 283 -19.02 12.60 -17.35
C HIS A 283 -19.86 13.86 -17.69
N PRO A 284 -21.12 13.72 -18.15
CA PRO A 284 -21.91 14.85 -18.64
C PRO A 284 -22.34 15.84 -17.53
N ARG A 285 -22.46 15.38 -16.28
CA ARG A 285 -22.75 16.30 -15.16
C ARG A 285 -21.47 17.03 -14.73
N PRO A 286 -21.54 18.35 -14.50
CA PRO A 286 -20.39 19.12 -14.02
C PRO A 286 -20.03 18.78 -12.57
N LEU A 287 -18.82 19.16 -12.17
CA LEU A 287 -18.32 19.09 -10.79
C LEU A 287 -18.18 20.52 -10.22
N PRO A 288 -19.27 21.20 -9.84
CA PRO A 288 -19.23 22.65 -9.55
C PRO A 288 -18.38 23.03 -8.33
N ARG A 289 -18.08 22.06 -7.43
CA ARG A 289 -17.22 22.27 -6.25
C ARG A 289 -15.74 21.96 -6.52
N ARG A 290 -15.40 21.55 -7.74
CA ARG A 290 -14.04 21.22 -8.20
C ARG A 290 -13.71 22.07 -9.42
N GLY A 291 -12.44 22.39 -9.61
CA GLY A 291 -12.02 23.31 -10.67
C GLY A 291 -10.65 23.95 -10.43
N ARG A 292 -10.14 23.83 -9.20
CA ARG A 292 -8.74 24.16 -8.90
C ARG A 292 -7.82 23.22 -9.70
N ARG A 293 -6.85 23.79 -10.41
CA ARG A 293 -5.82 23.00 -11.10
C ARG A 293 -4.73 22.63 -10.10
N LEU A 294 -4.55 21.33 -9.87
CA LEU A 294 -3.54 20.79 -8.96
C LEU A 294 -2.41 20.13 -9.76
N SER A 295 -1.19 20.20 -9.23
CA SER A 295 -0.10 19.35 -9.69
C SER A 295 -0.23 17.93 -9.13
N LYS A 296 0.51 16.97 -9.72
CA LYS A 296 0.57 15.58 -9.22
C LYS A 296 0.99 15.52 -7.75
N ALA A 297 2.00 16.31 -7.35
CA ALA A 297 2.47 16.35 -5.97
C ALA A 297 1.40 16.89 -5.02
N GLN A 298 0.62 17.90 -5.43
CA GLN A 298 -0.42 18.51 -4.60
C GLN A 298 -1.61 17.57 -4.35
N ILE A 299 -2.16 16.96 -5.41
CA ILE A 299 -3.26 16.00 -5.24
C ILE A 299 -2.79 14.77 -4.44
N PHE A 300 -1.55 14.33 -4.63
CA PHE A 300 -0.97 13.24 -3.85
C PHE A 300 -0.82 13.62 -2.38
N ALA A 301 -0.30 14.81 -2.07
CA ALA A 301 -0.13 15.28 -0.70
C ALA A 301 -1.46 15.31 0.05
N ALA A 302 -2.51 15.90 -0.55
CA ALA A 302 -3.83 15.94 0.06
C ALA A 302 -4.41 14.52 0.27
N THR A 303 -4.40 13.70 -0.77
CA THR A 303 -5.05 12.38 -0.79
C THR A 303 -4.30 11.32 0.02
N MET A 304 -2.96 11.32 0.00
CA MET A 304 -2.14 10.23 0.53
C MET A 304 -1.40 10.60 1.82
N ILE A 305 -1.19 11.89 2.12
CA ILE A 305 -0.43 12.33 3.30
C ILE A 305 -1.36 12.95 4.34
N LEU A 306 -2.24 13.86 3.94
CA LEU A 306 -3.02 14.69 4.85
C LEU A 306 -4.39 14.11 5.21
N TYR A 307 -5.13 13.58 4.24
CA TYR A 307 -6.48 13.03 4.45
C TYR A 307 -6.49 11.67 5.20
N PRO A 308 -5.59 10.72 4.92
CA PRO A 308 -5.57 9.41 5.58
C PRO A 308 -5.19 9.45 7.05
N HIS A 309 -5.80 8.54 7.83
CA HIS A 309 -5.28 8.15 9.13
C HIS A 309 -4.46 6.86 8.98
N TRP A 310 -3.14 7.00 8.80
CA TRP A 310 -2.23 5.87 8.66
C TRP A 310 -1.94 5.20 10.00
N TYR A 311 -1.74 3.88 9.97
CA TYR A 311 -1.49 3.07 11.15
C TYR A 311 -0.20 2.29 11.02
N ASP A 312 0.66 2.38 12.04
CA ASP A 312 1.86 1.58 12.16
C ASP A 312 1.55 0.30 12.96
N PRO A 313 1.40 -0.87 12.31
CA PRO A 313 1.03 -2.10 12.99
C PRO A 313 2.13 -2.67 13.88
N TYR A 314 3.36 -2.17 13.77
CA TYR A 314 4.51 -2.67 14.53
C TYR A 314 4.74 -1.88 15.82
N ARG A 315 4.26 -0.63 15.88
CA ARG A 315 4.34 0.24 17.07
C ARG A 315 2.99 0.56 17.71
N ASP A 316 1.90 0.06 17.13
CA ASP A 316 0.52 0.28 17.60
C ASP A 316 0.21 1.75 17.87
N ARG A 317 0.38 2.57 16.82
CA ARG A 317 0.13 4.02 16.86
C ARG A 317 -0.36 4.51 15.51
N LEU A 318 -0.96 5.71 15.49
CA LEU A 318 -1.06 6.45 14.24
C LEU A 318 0.35 6.75 13.73
N GLY A 319 0.55 6.58 12.42
CA GLY A 319 1.81 6.76 11.74
C GLY A 319 1.71 7.76 10.60
N THR A 320 2.81 7.92 9.88
CA THR A 320 2.81 8.68 8.62
C THR A 320 2.60 7.75 7.42
N LEU A 321 2.43 8.34 6.23
CA LEU A 321 2.46 7.58 4.98
C LEU A 321 3.75 6.75 4.86
N GLU A 322 4.90 7.31 5.25
CA GLU A 322 6.19 6.64 5.17
C GLU A 322 6.31 5.42 6.09
N ASP A 323 5.64 5.43 7.25
CA ASP A 323 5.50 4.26 8.12
C ASP A 323 4.68 3.17 7.41
N ALA A 324 3.52 3.55 6.83
CA ALA A 324 2.65 2.63 6.09
C ALA A 324 3.35 2.04 4.84
N LEU A 325 4.09 2.86 4.09
CA LEU A 325 4.90 2.42 2.95
C LEU A 325 5.97 1.43 3.40
N SER A 326 6.69 1.72 4.48
CA SER A 326 7.73 0.82 5.00
C SER A 326 7.15 -0.53 5.42
N ALA A 327 5.99 -0.53 6.08
CA ALA A 327 5.28 -1.73 6.45
C ALA A 327 4.84 -2.54 5.22
N LEU A 328 4.18 -1.89 4.27
CA LEU A 328 3.65 -2.54 3.07
C LEU A 328 4.77 -3.07 2.18
N GLU A 329 5.85 -2.33 1.95
CA GLU A 329 7.02 -2.79 1.19
C GLU A 329 7.63 -4.04 1.80
N ALA A 330 7.86 -4.04 3.12
CA ALA A 330 8.44 -5.18 3.82
C ALA A 330 7.52 -6.40 3.72
N GLN A 331 6.21 -6.22 3.93
CA GLN A 331 5.24 -7.29 3.81
C GLN A 331 5.15 -7.84 2.37
N THR A 332 5.18 -6.95 1.37
CA THR A 332 5.11 -7.29 -0.05
C THR A 332 6.33 -8.05 -0.50
N ARG A 333 7.53 -7.57 -0.16
CA ARG A 333 8.78 -8.23 -0.49
C ARG A 333 8.82 -9.63 0.14
N ALA A 334 8.55 -9.74 1.44
CA ALA A 334 8.53 -11.02 2.14
C ALA A 334 7.52 -12.00 1.51
N TRP A 335 6.31 -11.55 1.18
CA TRP A 335 5.36 -12.41 0.47
C TRP A 335 5.87 -12.84 -0.91
N ARG A 336 6.43 -11.92 -1.70
CA ARG A 336 6.97 -12.25 -3.03
C ARG A 336 8.07 -13.31 -2.95
N GLU A 337 9.00 -13.15 -2.01
CA GLU A 337 10.13 -14.07 -1.80
C GLU A 337 9.67 -15.42 -1.21
N ASP A 338 8.73 -15.42 -0.25
CA ASP A 338 8.43 -16.60 0.59
C ASP A 338 7.19 -17.39 0.17
N ARG A 339 6.33 -16.86 -0.73
CA ARG A 339 5.02 -17.47 -1.05
C ARG A 339 5.07 -18.88 -1.62
N ARG A 340 6.20 -19.30 -2.21
CA ARG A 340 6.42 -20.67 -2.71
C ARG A 340 7.02 -21.60 -1.62
N GLY A 341 7.30 -21.04 -0.44
CA GLY A 341 8.08 -21.61 0.64
C GLY A 341 9.51 -21.93 0.20
N TRP A 342 10.27 -22.60 1.07
CA TRP A 342 11.71 -22.77 0.86
C TRP A 342 12.16 -24.20 1.13
N ALA A 343 13.15 -24.66 0.36
CA ALA A 343 13.95 -25.83 0.70
C ALA A 343 15.27 -25.36 1.34
N ALA A 344 15.44 -25.59 2.63
CA ALA A 344 16.56 -25.07 3.40
C ALA A 344 17.61 -26.16 3.72
N TYR A 345 18.83 -25.95 3.24
CA TYR A 345 19.98 -26.86 3.33
C TYR A 345 21.00 -26.36 4.35
N ALA A 346 21.82 -27.26 4.92
CA ALA A 346 22.83 -26.95 5.95
C ALA A 346 22.31 -26.17 7.19
N MET A 347 21.01 -26.25 7.50
CA MET A 347 20.43 -25.53 8.64
C MET A 347 20.56 -26.34 9.93
N ARG A 348 21.41 -25.86 10.85
CA ARG A 348 21.54 -26.40 12.22
C ARG A 348 20.17 -26.48 12.90
N LEU A 349 19.92 -27.55 13.67
CA LEU A 349 18.61 -27.84 14.28
C LEU A 349 18.03 -26.64 15.06
N TRP A 350 18.85 -25.97 15.86
CA TRP A 350 18.41 -24.82 16.66
C TRP A 350 17.97 -23.62 15.82
N LYS A 351 18.48 -23.46 14.58
CA LYS A 351 18.08 -22.39 13.65
C LYS A 351 16.76 -22.67 12.94
N ARG A 352 16.29 -23.92 12.91
CA ARG A 352 15.10 -24.31 12.13
C ARG A 352 13.83 -23.62 12.61
N LYS A 353 13.59 -23.55 13.93
CA LYS A 353 12.41 -22.87 14.50
C LYS A 353 12.43 -21.35 14.22
N PRO A 354 13.54 -20.62 14.45
CA PRO A 354 13.66 -19.24 13.99
C PRO A 354 13.43 -19.07 12.49
N LEU A 355 14.07 -19.86 11.62
CA LEU A 355 13.90 -19.77 10.17
C LEU A 355 12.46 -20.02 9.73
N GLN A 356 11.77 -20.97 10.36
CA GLN A 356 10.35 -21.20 10.13
C GLN A 356 9.49 -19.98 10.51
N ARG A 357 9.91 -19.17 11.49
CA ARG A 357 9.22 -17.90 11.82
C ARG A 357 9.52 -16.79 10.82
N PHE A 358 10.74 -16.73 10.28
CA PHE A 358 11.12 -15.75 9.26
C PHE A 358 10.38 -16.00 7.94
N PHE A 359 10.51 -17.22 7.41
CA PHE A 359 10.14 -17.52 6.03
C PHE A 359 8.88 -18.38 5.90
N GLY A 360 8.41 -18.97 7.00
CA GLY A 360 7.32 -19.96 6.99
C GLY A 360 5.91 -19.39 7.09
N ARG A 361 5.72 -18.08 6.91
CA ARG A 361 4.43 -17.40 7.13
C ARG A 361 3.37 -17.80 6.11
N HIS A 362 3.76 -17.91 4.84
CA HIS A 362 2.83 -18.18 3.74
C HIS A 362 2.84 -19.66 3.35
N GLU A 363 4.03 -20.26 3.31
CA GLU A 363 4.21 -21.67 3.03
C GLU A 363 5.39 -22.19 3.89
N ALA A 364 5.27 -23.40 4.43
CA ALA A 364 6.26 -23.90 5.39
C ALA A 364 7.65 -24.11 4.78
N VAL A 365 8.69 -23.85 5.57
CA VAL A 365 10.07 -24.17 5.20
C VAL A 365 10.28 -25.68 5.33
N ARG A 366 10.85 -26.30 4.31
CA ARG A 366 11.25 -27.71 4.31
C ARG A 366 12.75 -27.78 4.56
N PHE A 367 13.15 -28.39 5.67
CA PHE A 367 14.56 -28.59 5.98
C PHE A 367 15.02 -29.88 5.31
N ALA A 368 15.76 -29.72 4.21
CA ALA A 368 16.23 -30.81 3.37
C ALA A 368 17.42 -31.52 4.03
N ALA A 369 17.60 -32.80 3.70
CA ALA A 369 18.89 -33.47 3.86
C ALA A 369 19.88 -32.89 2.86
N ASP A 370 21.17 -32.93 3.19
CA ASP A 370 22.24 -32.43 2.32
C ASP A 370 22.20 -33.15 0.96
N ASN A 371 22.51 -32.44 -0.14
CA ASN A 371 22.61 -32.98 -1.50
C ASN A 371 21.30 -33.53 -2.12
N LEU A 372 20.12 -33.13 -1.62
CA LEU A 372 18.86 -33.40 -2.33
C LEU A 372 18.73 -32.53 -3.59
N PRO A 373 18.28 -33.11 -4.72
CA PRO A 373 18.15 -32.39 -5.98
C PRO A 373 17.17 -31.22 -5.88
N ALA A 374 17.30 -30.27 -6.80
CA ALA A 374 16.39 -29.13 -6.89
C ALA A 374 14.94 -29.62 -7.05
N GLY A 375 14.08 -29.18 -6.14
CA GLY A 375 12.64 -29.38 -6.22
C GLY A 375 11.92 -28.14 -6.76
N PRO A 376 10.58 -28.11 -6.72
CA PRO A 376 9.80 -26.95 -7.19
C PRO A 376 9.92 -25.73 -6.27
N ARG A 377 10.52 -25.87 -5.09
CA ARG A 377 10.74 -24.77 -4.12
C ARG A 377 12.08 -24.10 -4.39
N PRO A 378 12.18 -22.77 -4.23
CA PRO A 378 13.48 -22.12 -4.20
C PRO A 378 14.33 -22.71 -3.07
N ALA A 379 15.60 -22.92 -3.37
CA ALA A 379 16.58 -23.44 -2.43
C ALA A 379 17.25 -22.29 -1.67
N MET A 380 17.46 -22.49 -0.37
CA MET A 380 18.32 -21.63 0.46
C MET A 380 19.31 -22.48 1.24
N VAL A 381 20.43 -21.90 1.61
CA VAL A 381 21.49 -22.61 2.33
C VAL A 381 22.27 -21.67 3.21
N TRP A 382 22.70 -22.16 4.37
CA TRP A 382 23.57 -21.38 5.23
C TRP A 382 24.89 -21.08 4.51
N ALA A 383 25.30 -19.81 4.45
CA ALA A 383 26.35 -19.33 3.56
C ALA A 383 27.72 -20.01 3.76
N SER A 384 27.99 -20.56 4.95
CA SER A 384 29.26 -21.24 5.26
C SER A 384 29.40 -22.66 4.68
N LYS A 385 28.36 -23.21 4.03
CA LYS A 385 28.37 -24.55 3.41
C LYS A 385 27.69 -24.53 2.04
N PRO A 386 28.17 -23.70 1.11
CA PRO A 386 27.46 -23.46 -0.14
C PRO A 386 27.29 -24.70 -1.05
N GLU A 387 28.20 -25.66 -0.94
CA GLU A 387 28.33 -26.86 -1.75
C GLU A 387 27.24 -27.91 -1.52
N VAL A 388 26.52 -27.87 -0.39
CA VAL A 388 25.53 -28.90 -0.04
C VAL A 388 24.14 -28.68 -0.66
N ALA A 389 23.96 -27.56 -1.35
CA ALA A 389 22.70 -27.13 -1.93
C ALA A 389 22.79 -27.07 -3.46
N PRO A 390 21.65 -27.18 -4.17
CA PRO A 390 21.61 -27.02 -5.61
C PRO A 390 22.22 -25.69 -6.09
N GLU A 391 22.68 -25.67 -7.33
CA GLU A 391 23.11 -24.44 -7.99
C GLU A 391 21.99 -23.39 -7.99
N GLY A 392 22.35 -22.12 -7.78
CA GLY A 392 21.40 -21.02 -7.64
C GLY A 392 20.72 -20.91 -6.27
N ALA A 393 21.10 -21.73 -5.28
CA ALA A 393 20.57 -21.59 -3.92
C ALA A 393 20.95 -20.26 -3.27
N VAL A 394 19.96 -19.59 -2.67
CA VAL A 394 20.14 -18.34 -1.93
C VAL A 394 20.98 -18.57 -0.68
N ARG A 395 22.03 -17.78 -0.51
CA ARG A 395 22.93 -17.83 0.65
C ARG A 395 22.32 -17.04 1.80
N VAL A 396 22.16 -17.70 2.94
CA VAL A 396 21.59 -17.13 4.16
C VAL A 396 22.67 -16.93 5.22
N GLU A 397 22.72 -15.75 5.81
CA GLU A 397 23.67 -15.39 6.87
C GLU A 397 23.00 -14.49 7.93
N ASP A 398 23.62 -14.35 9.10
CA ASP A 398 23.19 -13.38 10.11
C ASP A 398 23.29 -11.93 9.59
N GLY A 399 22.23 -11.15 9.80
CA GLY A 399 22.19 -9.73 9.42
C GLY A 399 23.13 -8.84 10.23
N PHE A 400 23.35 -7.61 9.74
CA PHE A 400 24.22 -6.62 10.38
C PHE A 400 23.69 -6.11 11.73
N LEU A 401 22.36 -6.16 11.94
CA LEU A 401 21.72 -5.99 13.24
C LEU A 401 21.08 -7.31 13.63
N ARG A 402 21.74 -8.06 14.51
CA ARG A 402 21.40 -9.47 14.73
C ARG A 402 20.56 -9.68 15.97
N SER A 403 20.98 -9.25 17.15
CA SER A 403 20.36 -9.71 18.41
C SER A 403 20.79 -8.89 19.62
N ARG A 404 20.20 -9.18 20.78
CA ARG A 404 20.74 -8.85 22.11
C ARG A 404 21.37 -10.11 22.72
N GLY A 405 22.67 -10.28 22.53
CA GLY A 405 23.47 -11.46 22.87
C GLY A 405 23.90 -12.29 21.64
N LEU A 406 24.66 -13.38 21.85
CA LEU A 406 25.34 -14.10 20.78
C LEU A 406 24.55 -15.30 20.25
N GLY A 407 24.88 -15.71 19.02
CA GLY A 407 24.38 -16.96 18.45
C GLY A 407 24.95 -18.22 19.13
N ALA A 408 26.11 -18.09 19.78
CA ALA A 408 26.68 -19.14 20.62
C ALA A 408 25.74 -19.50 21.79
N ASP A 409 25.01 -18.52 22.31
CA ASP A 409 24.02 -18.68 23.37
C ASP A 409 22.63 -19.10 22.83
N LEU A 410 22.57 -19.54 21.57
CA LEU A 410 21.35 -19.93 20.86
C LEU A 410 20.30 -18.81 20.74
N ILE A 411 20.72 -17.55 20.85
CA ILE A 411 19.84 -16.40 20.69
C ILE A 411 19.46 -16.25 19.21
N PRO A 412 18.16 -16.24 18.89
CA PRO A 412 17.69 -16.15 17.52
C PRO A 412 18.04 -14.79 16.90
N PRO A 413 18.33 -14.75 15.59
CA PRO A 413 18.55 -13.49 14.90
C PRO A 413 17.23 -12.70 14.76
N LEU A 414 17.35 -11.38 14.69
CA LEU A 414 16.30 -10.40 14.39
C LEU A 414 16.29 -10.02 12.90
N SER A 415 17.42 -10.20 12.21
CA SER A 415 17.54 -10.02 10.77
C SER A 415 18.49 -11.04 10.16
N LEU A 416 18.27 -11.32 8.88
CA LEU A 416 19.06 -12.24 8.06
C LEU A 416 19.44 -11.54 6.76
N VAL A 417 20.60 -11.87 6.22
CA VAL A 417 20.96 -11.59 4.82
C VAL A 417 20.53 -12.78 3.99
N CYS A 418 19.87 -12.51 2.86
CA CYS A 418 19.57 -13.49 1.82
C CYS A 418 20.19 -12.97 0.52
N ASP A 419 21.20 -13.67 -0.01
CA ASP A 419 21.93 -13.27 -1.20
C ASP A 419 21.85 -14.36 -2.28
N ASP A 420 21.27 -14.03 -3.42
CA ASP A 420 21.07 -14.91 -4.57
C ASP A 420 22.19 -14.79 -5.63
N LEU A 421 23.22 -13.98 -5.38
CA LEU A 421 24.42 -13.89 -6.25
C LEU A 421 25.64 -14.52 -5.58
N GLY A 422 26.00 -14.02 -4.40
CA GLY A 422 27.24 -14.36 -3.70
C GLY A 422 27.25 -13.70 -2.33
N ILE A 423 27.78 -14.37 -1.30
CA ILE A 423 27.73 -13.80 0.05
C ILE A 423 28.76 -12.68 0.20
N TYR A 424 28.35 -11.54 0.78
CA TYR A 424 29.11 -10.27 0.80
C TYR A 424 30.54 -10.29 1.36
N TYR A 425 30.95 -11.35 2.08
CA TYR A 425 32.31 -11.50 2.61
C TYR A 425 33.21 -12.37 1.74
N ASP A 426 32.66 -13.01 0.69
CA ASP A 426 33.41 -13.76 -0.30
C ASP A 426 33.75 -12.86 -1.49
N PRO A 427 35.00 -12.37 -1.62
CA PRO A 427 35.37 -11.46 -2.70
C PRO A 427 35.52 -12.16 -4.05
N ALA A 428 35.40 -13.49 -4.13
CA ALA A 428 35.56 -14.23 -5.38
C ALA A 428 34.33 -14.11 -6.31
N LYS A 429 33.19 -13.64 -5.79
CA LYS A 429 31.93 -13.49 -6.54
C LYS A 429 31.24 -12.20 -6.14
N GLU A 430 30.60 -11.55 -7.11
CA GLU A 430 29.75 -10.39 -6.86
C GLU A 430 28.57 -10.77 -5.95
N SER A 431 28.29 -9.91 -4.97
CA SER A 431 27.17 -10.02 -4.04
C SER A 431 26.01 -9.07 -4.38
N ARG A 432 24.81 -9.40 -3.88
CA ARG A 432 23.64 -8.51 -3.97
C ARG A 432 23.90 -7.19 -3.24
N LEU A 433 24.67 -7.21 -2.15
CA LEU A 433 25.06 -6.00 -1.43
C LEU A 433 25.87 -5.04 -2.32
N GLU A 434 26.86 -5.55 -3.06
CA GLU A 434 27.66 -4.73 -3.99
C GLU A 434 26.77 -4.11 -5.08
N ARG A 435 25.86 -4.89 -5.67
CA ARG A 435 24.89 -4.34 -6.63
C ARG A 435 24.00 -3.27 -6.02
N LEU A 436 23.56 -3.44 -4.77
CA LEU A 436 22.76 -2.43 -4.08
C LEU A 436 23.56 -1.15 -3.82
N VAL A 437 24.83 -1.25 -3.44
CA VAL A 437 25.72 -0.10 -3.26
C VAL A 437 25.94 0.61 -4.58
N ALA A 438 26.30 -0.12 -5.65
CA ALA A 438 26.52 0.45 -6.97
C ALA A 438 25.26 1.11 -7.55
N ALA A 439 24.09 0.44 -7.45
CA ALA A 439 22.80 0.97 -7.91
C ALA A 439 22.28 2.14 -7.05
N ARG A 440 22.95 2.47 -5.95
CA ARG A 440 22.61 3.57 -5.04
C ARG A 440 23.78 4.53 -4.85
N ALA A 441 24.70 4.58 -5.83
CA ALA A 441 25.72 5.61 -5.90
C ALA A 441 25.11 7.02 -5.85
N GLU A 442 23.94 7.20 -6.47
CA GLU A 442 23.10 8.38 -6.32
C GLU A 442 21.79 8.00 -5.60
N LEU A 443 21.52 8.67 -4.48
CA LEU A 443 20.29 8.49 -3.72
C LEU A 443 19.30 9.58 -4.09
N ARG A 444 18.03 9.19 -4.26
CA ARG A 444 16.95 10.17 -4.25
C ARG A 444 16.85 10.83 -2.87
N PRO A 445 16.32 12.06 -2.77
CA PRO A 445 16.16 12.75 -1.49
C PRO A 445 15.41 11.93 -0.42
N ASP A 446 14.37 11.18 -0.80
CA ASP A 446 13.61 10.32 0.12
C ASP A 446 14.46 9.17 0.69
N GLN A 447 15.35 8.62 -0.15
CA GLN A 447 16.23 7.52 0.24
C GLN A 447 17.36 8.01 1.14
N GLN A 448 17.95 9.17 0.82
CA GLN A 448 18.97 9.80 1.65
C GLN A 448 18.40 10.14 3.04
N ALA A 449 17.26 10.82 3.10
CA ALA A 449 16.62 11.17 4.36
C ALA A 449 16.32 9.93 5.22
N ARG A 450 15.84 8.83 4.60
CA ARG A 450 15.60 7.56 5.29
C ARG A 450 16.90 6.92 5.80
N ALA A 451 17.96 6.89 5.00
CA ALA A 451 19.24 6.31 5.38
C ALA A 451 19.85 7.07 6.57
N GLU A 452 19.89 8.40 6.50
CA GLU A 452 20.39 9.23 7.59
C GLU A 452 19.55 9.10 8.87
N ALA A 453 18.22 9.02 8.75
CA ALA A 453 17.35 8.81 9.90
C ALA A 453 17.62 7.46 10.59
N LEU A 454 17.90 6.41 9.81
CA LEU A 454 18.29 5.11 10.34
C LEU A 454 19.66 5.21 11.04
N ILE A 455 20.67 5.79 10.40
CA ILE A 455 22.01 5.98 10.99
C ILE A 455 21.92 6.74 12.31
N ARG A 456 21.20 7.87 12.35
CA ARG A 456 20.95 8.64 13.57
C ARG A 456 20.26 7.82 14.65
N THR A 457 19.33 6.94 14.28
CA THR A 457 18.63 6.08 15.25
C THR A 457 19.57 5.04 15.84
N LEU A 458 20.35 4.35 14.99
CA LEU A 458 21.29 3.31 15.44
C LEU A 458 22.38 3.90 16.35
N THR A 459 22.98 5.02 15.95
CA THR A 459 24.05 5.70 16.72
C THR A 459 23.54 6.24 18.05
N ARG A 460 22.40 6.94 18.06
CA ARG A 460 21.80 7.46 19.30
C ARG A 460 21.40 6.36 20.27
N GLN A 461 20.96 5.21 19.78
CA GLN A 461 20.61 4.06 20.60
C GLN A 461 21.82 3.15 20.93
N GLN A 462 23.02 3.50 20.44
CA GLN A 462 24.25 2.73 20.62
C GLN A 462 24.09 1.25 20.21
N LEU A 463 23.34 1.00 19.13
CA LEU A 463 23.10 -0.37 18.67
C LEU A 463 24.32 -0.92 17.95
N SER A 464 24.69 -2.15 18.29
CA SER A 464 25.71 -2.95 17.61
C SER A 464 25.10 -4.25 17.09
N LYS A 465 25.88 -5.06 16.34
CA LYS A 465 25.39 -6.33 15.79
C LYS A 465 24.78 -7.23 16.86
N TYR A 466 25.38 -7.27 18.05
CA TYR A 466 25.00 -8.18 19.14
C TYR A 466 24.49 -7.48 20.41
N ASN A 467 24.59 -6.15 20.51
CA ASN A 467 24.13 -5.36 21.67
C ASN A 467 24.59 -5.94 23.02
N LEU A 468 25.88 -6.27 23.15
CA LEU A 468 26.45 -6.94 24.34
C LEU A 468 26.59 -6.01 25.56
N GLY A 469 26.34 -4.71 25.41
CA GLY A 469 26.38 -3.76 26.52
C GLY A 469 27.78 -3.49 27.06
N GLU A 470 28.83 -3.85 26.32
CA GLU A 470 30.22 -3.53 26.69
C GLU A 470 30.46 -2.02 26.58
N ALA A 471 31.20 -1.47 27.54
CA ALA A 471 31.60 -0.07 27.53
C ALA A 471 32.48 0.21 26.30
N THR A 472 32.25 1.35 25.63
CA THR A 472 33.13 1.79 24.55
C THR A 472 34.55 1.90 25.10
N PRO A 473 35.55 1.24 24.48
CA PRO A 473 36.94 1.36 24.92
C PRO A 473 37.37 2.83 24.84
N ALA A 474 38.28 3.25 25.72
CA ALA A 474 38.82 4.60 25.67
C ALA A 474 39.49 4.83 24.29
N LEU A 475 38.90 5.71 23.48
CA LEU A 475 39.45 6.07 22.18
C LEU A 475 40.59 7.09 22.37
N PRO A 476 41.63 7.06 21.52
CA PRO A 476 42.70 8.06 21.54
C PRO A 476 42.14 9.48 21.35
N SER A 477 42.73 10.46 22.04
CA SER A 477 42.37 11.87 21.89
C SER A 477 42.56 12.35 20.45
N GLY A 478 41.53 12.94 19.84
CA GLY A 478 41.61 13.59 18.52
C GLY A 478 40.85 12.92 17.38
N HIS A 479 40.13 11.83 17.63
CA HIS A 479 39.25 11.20 16.64
C HIS A 479 37.80 11.19 17.14
N LEU A 480 37.04 12.23 16.80
CA LEU A 480 35.58 12.26 16.84
C LEU A 480 35.06 12.74 15.49
#